data_AF-A0A958Q9Z1-F1
#
_entry.id   AF-A0A958Q9Z1-F1
#
_cell.length_a   1.000
_cell.length_b   1.000
_cell.length_c   1.000
_cell.angle_alpha   90.00
_cell.angle_beta   90.00
_cell.angle_gamma   90.00
#
_symmetry.space_group_name_H-M   'P 1'
#
loop_
_entity.id
_entity.type
_entity.pdbx_description
1 polymer ?
#
loop_
_entity_poly.entity_id
_entity_poly.type
_entity_poly.pdbx_seq_one_letter_code
_entity_poly.pdbx_strand_id
1 'polypeptide(L)'
;IGITLVALGTSLPELATTILAALKNEGELAIGNAIGSNIFNVFCVLGVTAGIQPLPIEPLAQAIDIPLSVLACFLGWMCMRSRAHVGRLEGGFMLGIYGLYVIYLFMRQTGDIS
;
A
#
# COMPACT_ATOMS: atom_id res chain seq x y z
N ILE A 1 -18.72 1.20 0.56
CA ILE A 1 -18.46 2.62 0.94
C ILE A 1 -17.93 2.73 2.37
N GLY A 2 -18.61 2.19 3.39
CA GLY A 2 -18.14 2.30 4.80
C GLY A 2 -16.74 1.72 5.06
N ILE A 3 -16.43 0.55 4.50
CA ILE A 3 -15.13 -0.12 4.69
C ILE A 3 -13.98 0.68 4.03
N THR A 4 -14.23 1.29 2.87
CA THR A 4 -13.25 2.11 2.13
C THR A 4 -12.95 3.42 2.88
N LEU A 5 -13.97 4.05 3.47
CA LEU A 5 -13.81 5.29 4.24
C LEU A 5 -13.09 5.04 5.57
N VAL A 6 -13.36 3.90 6.21
CA VAL A 6 -12.64 3.45 7.42
C VAL A 6 -11.18 3.14 7.10
N ALA A 7 -10.92 2.41 6.00
CA ALA A 7 -9.55 2.10 5.56
C ALA A 7 -8.74 3.36 5.22
N LEU A 8 -9.37 4.36 4.58
CA LEU A 8 -8.75 5.67 4.37
C LEU A 8 -8.47 6.38 5.71
N GLY A 9 -9.40 6.32 6.66
CA GLY A 9 -9.26 6.91 7.99
C GLY A 9 -8.10 6.33 8.80
N THR A 10 -7.81 5.04 8.66
CA THR A 10 -6.68 4.39 9.36
C THR A 10 -5.32 4.72 8.75
N SER A 11 -5.23 4.88 7.42
CA SER A 11 -3.96 5.19 6.75
C SER A 11 -3.68 6.69 6.58
N LEU A 12 -4.68 7.56 6.79
CA LEU A 12 -4.52 9.02 6.76
C LEU A 12 -3.46 9.57 7.74
N PRO A 13 -3.45 9.16 9.02
CA PRO A 13 -2.40 9.57 9.98
C PRO A 13 -1.00 9.11 9.57
N GLU A 14 -0.89 7.89 9.03
CA GLU A 14 0.37 7.31 8.55
C GLU A 14 0.90 8.07 7.33
N LEU A 15 0.00 8.45 6.42
CA LEU A 15 0.31 9.23 5.24
C LEU A 15 0.73 10.67 5.62
N ALA A 16 0.03 11.30 6.57
CA ALA A 16 0.39 12.61 7.09
C ALA A 16 1.76 12.62 7.78
N THR A 17 2.05 11.63 8.63
CA THR A 17 3.36 11.50 9.31
C THR A 17 4.50 11.26 8.33
N THR A 18 4.28 10.41 7.32
CA THR A 18 5.26 10.14 6.25
C THR A 18 5.55 11.39 5.41
N ILE A 19 4.51 12.15 5.03
CA ILE A 19 4.68 13.41 4.28
C ILE A 19 5.42 14.45 5.12
N LEU A 20 5.06 14.61 6.40
CA LEU A 20 5.72 15.56 7.29
C LEU A 20 7.20 15.22 7.51
N ALA A 21 7.55 13.93 7.60
CA ALA A 21 8.94 13.49 7.67
C ALA A 21 9.69 13.77 6.35
N ALA A 22 9.08 13.47 5.21
CA ALA A 22 9.67 13.74 3.89
C ALA A 22 9.91 15.24 3.66
N LEU A 23 8.98 16.11 4.08
CA LEU A 23 9.12 17.56 3.99
C LEU A 23 10.23 18.13 4.89
N LYS A 24 10.56 17.44 5.99
CA LYS A 24 11.67 17.79 6.88
C LYS A 24 13.03 17.29 6.38
N ASN A 25 13.13 16.74 5.17
CA ASN A 25 14.30 16.02 4.65
C ASN A 25 14.71 14.77 5.47
N GLU A 26 13.81 14.27 6.33
CA GLU A 26 14.00 13.05 7.11
C GLU A 26 13.50 11.85 6.29
N GLY A 27 14.08 11.64 5.11
CA GLY A 27 13.64 10.61 4.15
C GLY A 27 13.73 9.19 4.71
N GLU A 28 14.73 8.91 5.55
CA GLU A 28 14.89 7.63 6.24
C GLU A 28 13.74 7.35 7.21
N LEU A 29 13.29 8.37 7.94
CA LEU A 29 12.14 8.27 8.85
C LEU A 29 10.82 8.09 8.08
N ALA A 30 10.67 8.78 6.96
CA ALA A 30 9.49 8.63 6.09
C ALA A 30 9.39 7.20 5.55
N ILE A 31 10.49 6.64 5.05
CA ILE A 31 10.55 5.26 4.55
C ILE A 31 10.31 4.25 5.69
N GLY A 32 10.95 4.46 6.84
CA GLY A 32 10.78 3.61 8.02
C GLY A 32 9.33 3.55 8.50
N ASN A 33 8.63 4.69 8.52
CA ASN A 33 7.22 4.76 8.85
C ASN A 33 6.33 4.05 7.82
N ALA A 34 6.55 4.29 6.53
CA ALA A 34 5.76 3.66 5.46
C ALA A 34 5.87 2.12 5.46
N ILE A 35 7.08 1.59 5.69
CA ILE A 35 7.30 0.14 5.76
C ILE A 35 6.80 -0.44 7.07
N GLY A 36 7.11 0.22 8.20
CA GLY A 36 6.73 -0.22 9.53
C GLY A 36 5.22 -0.36 9.70
N SER A 37 4.46 0.62 9.23
CA SER A 37 2.99 0.60 9.30
C SER A 37 2.38 -0.52 8.45
N ASN A 38 2.90 -0.78 7.26
CA ASN A 38 2.44 -1.89 6.42
C ASN A 38 2.75 -3.26 7.04
N ILE A 39 3.94 -3.43 7.63
CA ILE A 39 4.30 -4.65 8.37
C ILE A 39 3.36 -4.82 9.57
N PHE A 40 3.14 -3.78 10.36
CA PHE A 40 2.25 -3.84 11.51
C PHE A 40 0.80 -4.20 11.11
N ASN A 41 0.29 -3.59 10.04
CA ASN A 41 -1.06 -3.88 9.54
C ASN A 41 -1.21 -5.33 9.05
N VAL A 42 -0.19 -5.91 8.39
CA VAL A 42 -0.26 -7.32 7.96
C VAL A 42 -0.09 -8.28 9.14
N PHE A 43 0.92 -8.08 10.00
CA PHE A 43 1.21 -9.05 11.06
C PHE A 43 0.29 -8.91 12.27
N CYS A 44 0.08 -7.69 12.76
CA CYS A 44 -0.74 -7.46 13.95
C CYS A 44 -2.22 -7.41 13.59
N VAL A 45 -2.64 -6.54 12.67
CA VAL A 45 -4.07 -6.40 12.38
C VAL A 45 -4.58 -7.63 11.62
N LEU A 46 -4.07 -7.89 10.42
CA LEU A 46 -4.56 -8.99 9.58
C LEU A 46 -4.26 -10.36 10.24
N GLY A 47 -3.06 -10.55 10.81
CA GLY A 47 -2.68 -11.80 11.47
C GLY A 47 -3.52 -12.15 12.70
N VAL A 48 -3.79 -11.17 13.59
CA VAL A 48 -4.68 -11.40 14.74
C VAL A 48 -6.12 -11.63 14.27
N THR A 49 -6.59 -10.87 13.29
CA THR A 49 -7.96 -11.02 12.76
C THR A 49 -8.15 -12.40 12.13
N ALA A 50 -7.20 -12.86 11.32
CA ALA A 50 -7.21 -14.18 10.70
C ALA A 50 -7.11 -15.33 11.72
N GLY A 51 -6.39 -15.11 12.83
CA GLY A 51 -6.28 -16.07 13.93
C GLY A 51 -7.57 -16.21 14.76
N ILE A 52 -8.35 -15.13 14.87
CA ILE A 52 -9.65 -15.14 15.58
C ILE A 52 -10.76 -15.67 14.67
N GLN A 53 -10.81 -15.20 13.41
CA GLN A 53 -11.84 -15.58 12.45
C GLN A 53 -11.21 -15.79 11.07
N PRO A 54 -11.37 -16.98 10.44
CA PRO A 54 -10.90 -17.21 9.09
C PRO A 54 -11.52 -16.18 8.13
N LEU A 55 -10.67 -15.44 7.44
CA LEU A 55 -11.08 -14.45 6.45
C LEU A 55 -11.43 -15.18 5.16
N PRO A 56 -12.71 -15.18 4.70
CA PRO A 56 -13.04 -15.74 3.40
C PRO A 56 -12.38 -14.88 2.32
N ILE A 57 -11.42 -15.47 1.59
CA ILE A 57 -10.70 -14.79 0.52
C ILE A 57 -11.47 -15.02 -0.78
N GLU A 58 -11.85 -13.93 -1.44
CA GLU A 58 -12.43 -13.95 -2.78
C GLU A 58 -11.44 -14.59 -3.78
N PRO A 59 -11.84 -15.54 -4.64
CA PRO A 59 -10.92 -16.21 -5.58
C PRO A 59 -10.13 -15.25 -6.46
N LEU A 60 -10.74 -14.12 -6.82
CA LEU A 60 -10.13 -13.08 -7.62
C LEU A 60 -9.08 -12.26 -6.83
N ALA A 61 -9.35 -12.00 -5.55
CA ALA A 61 -8.38 -11.37 -4.65
C ALA A 61 -7.15 -12.28 -4.42
N GLN A 62 -7.39 -13.59 -4.33
CA GLN A 62 -6.32 -14.58 -4.22
C GLN A 62 -5.45 -14.66 -5.48
N ALA A 63 -6.06 -14.57 -6.67
CA ALA A 63 -5.35 -14.74 -7.94
C ALA A 63 -4.65 -13.47 -8.45
N ILE A 64 -5.14 -12.27 -8.11
CA ILE A 64 -4.63 -11.00 -8.66
C ILE A 64 -4.12 -10.07 -7.56
N ASP A 65 -4.96 -9.75 -6.57
CA ASP A 65 -4.66 -8.66 -5.63
C ASP A 65 -3.52 -9.03 -4.66
N ILE A 66 -3.49 -10.27 -4.16
CA ILE A 66 -2.39 -10.79 -3.32
C ILE A 66 -1.05 -10.83 -4.09
N PRO A 67 -0.91 -11.53 -5.24
CA PRO A 67 0.35 -11.57 -5.95
C PRO A 67 0.81 -10.19 -6.44
N LEU A 68 -0.11 -9.29 -6.82
CA LEU A 68 0.23 -7.91 -7.18
C LEU A 68 0.80 -7.12 -5.99
N SER A 69 0.23 -7.29 -4.79
CA SER A 69 0.72 -6.68 -3.56
C SER A 69 2.12 -7.17 -3.19
N VAL A 70 2.37 -8.47 -3.36
CA VAL A 70 3.71 -9.08 -3.16
C VAL A 70 4.72 -8.53 -4.17
N LEU A 71 4.33 -8.42 -5.44
CA LEU A 71 5.18 -7.83 -6.48
C LEU A 71 5.50 -6.36 -6.18
N ALA A 72 4.52 -5.57 -5.73
CA ALA A 72 4.74 -4.18 -5.33
C ALA A 72 5.74 -4.06 -4.17
N CYS A 73 5.63 -4.92 -3.15
CA CYS A 73 6.60 -5.00 -2.06
C CYS A 73 8.00 -5.37 -2.56
N PHE A 74 8.10 -6.33 -3.47
CA PHE A 74 9.38 -6.76 -4.05
C PHE A 74 10.05 -5.66 -4.87
N LEU A 75 9.28 -4.96 -5.71
CA LEU A 75 9.77 -3.81 -6.48
C LEU A 75 10.20 -2.66 -5.56
N GLY A 76 9.41 -2.35 -4.53
CA GLY A 76 9.77 -1.35 -3.52
C GLY A 76 11.08 -1.70 -2.81
N TRP A 77 11.25 -2.96 -2.41
CA TRP A 77 12.49 -3.44 -1.81
C TRP A 77 13.69 -3.37 -2.76
N MET A 78 13.52 -3.75 -4.03
CA MET A 78 14.57 -3.60 -5.06
C MET A 78 14.98 -2.14 -5.27
N CYS A 79 14.00 -1.22 -5.36
CA CYS A 79 14.28 0.22 -5.50
C CYS A 79 15.10 0.75 -4.32
N MET A 80 14.70 0.42 -3.09
CA MET A 80 15.44 0.82 -1.89
C MET A 80 16.85 0.23 -1.80
N ARG A 81 17.05 -1.00 -2.28
CA ARG A 81 18.37 -1.64 -2.31
C ARG A 81 19.31 -0.99 -3.32
N SER A 82 18.76 -0.44 -4.41
CA SER A 82 19.54 0.17 -5.49
C SER A 82 20.05 1.56 -5.14
N ARG A 83 19.29 2.35 -4.39
CA ARG A 83 19.73 3.61 -3.77
C ARG A 83 19.03 3.77 -2.44
N ALA A 84 19.78 4.00 -1.36
CA ALA A 84 19.23 4.27 -0.02
C ALA A 84 18.34 5.53 0.06
N HIS A 85 18.08 6.20 -1.06
CA HIS A 85 17.25 7.39 -1.20
C HIS A 85 16.37 7.22 -2.44
N VAL A 86 15.05 7.24 -2.26
CA VAL A 86 14.09 7.29 -3.37
C VAL A 86 14.14 8.67 -3.99
N GLY A 87 14.66 8.77 -5.21
CA GLY A 87 14.74 10.04 -5.94
C GLY A 87 13.36 10.51 -6.43
N ARG A 88 13.24 11.79 -6.80
CA ARG A 88 12.00 12.37 -7.37
C ARG A 88 11.50 11.63 -8.62
N LEU A 89 12.42 11.05 -9.42
CA LEU A 89 12.08 10.28 -10.61
C LEU A 89 11.53 8.88 -10.26
N GLU A 90 12.12 8.19 -9.28
CA GLU A 90 11.65 6.89 -8.81
C GLU A 90 10.29 7.04 -8.10
N GLY A 91 10.14 8.05 -7.25
CA GLY A 91 8.86 8.38 -6.63
C GLY A 91 7.77 8.73 -7.65
N GLY A 92 8.13 9.48 -8.70
CA GLY A 92 7.22 9.78 -9.82
C GLY A 92 6.79 8.54 -10.60
N PHE A 93 7.72 7.61 -10.85
CA PHE A 93 7.43 6.34 -11.51
C PHE A 93 6.50 5.45 -10.66
N MET A 94 6.75 5.34 -9.35
CA MET A 94 5.88 4.61 -8.42
C MET A 94 4.48 5.25 -8.33
N LEU A 95 4.39 6.58 -8.31
CA LEU A 95 3.11 7.30 -8.39
C LEU A 95 2.37 7.03 -9.70
N GLY A 96 3.09 6.93 -10.82
CA GLY A 96 2.51 6.57 -12.11
C GLY A 96 1.90 5.17 -12.11
N ILE A 97 2.61 4.17 -11.57
CA ILE A 97 2.09 2.81 -11.40
C ILE A 97 0.86 2.80 -10.48
N TYR A 98 0.92 3.53 -9.36
CA TYR A 98 -0.22 3.66 -8.45
C TYR A 98 -1.43 4.29 -9.14
N GLY A 99 -1.24 5.36 -9.92
CA GLY A 99 -2.30 5.99 -10.70
C GLY A 99 -2.92 5.03 -11.71
N LEU A 100 -2.11 4.26 -12.44
CA LEU A 100 -2.60 3.22 -13.35
C LEU A 100 -3.39 2.13 -12.61
N TYR A 101 -2.93 1.72 -11.44
CA TYR A 101 -3.65 0.75 -10.60
C TYR A 101 -5.01 1.30 -10.12
N VAL A 102 -5.06 2.55 -9.69
CA VAL A 102 -6.31 3.21 -9.29
C VAL A 102 -7.27 3.33 -10.48
N ILE A 103 -6.78 3.70 -11.66
CA ILE A 103 -7.60 3.76 -12.88
C ILE A 103 -8.13 2.37 -13.25
N TYR A 104 -7.29 1.34 -13.20
CA TYR A 104 -7.69 -0.04 -13.42
C TYR A 104 -8.77 -0.48 -12.43
N LEU A 105 -8.60 -0.16 -11.14
CA LEU A 105 -9.56 -0.49 -10.09
C LEU A 105 -10.90 0.25 -10.30
N PHE A 106 -10.85 1.50 -10.74
CA PHE A 106 -12.06 2.30 -11.04
C PHE A 106 -12.80 1.79 -12.27
N MET A 107 -12.07 1.44 -13.34
CA MET A 107 -12.64 0.79 -14.53
C MET A 107 -13.26 -0.57 -14.19
N ARG A 108 -12.61 -1.35 -13.32
CA ARG A 108 -13.12 -2.63 -12.83
C ARG A 108 -14.38 -2.47 -11.98
N GLN A 109 -14.41 -1.51 -11.05
CA GLN A 109 -15.62 -1.24 -10.26
C GLN A 109 -16.78 -0.74 -11.12
N THR A 110 -16.51 -0.01 -12.20
CA THR A 110 -17.55 0.46 -13.13
C THR A 110 -18.06 -0.65 -14.04
N GLY A 111 -17.25 -1.68 -14.34
CA GLY A 111 -17.63 -2.85 -15.13
C GLY A 111 -18.45 -3.92 -14.38
N ASP A 112 -18.52 -3.84 -13.05
CA ASP A 112 -19.32 -4.75 -12.20
C ASP A 112 -20.76 -4.22 -11.95
N ILE A 113 -21.13 -3.08 -12.56
CA ILE A 113 -22.46 -2.43 -12.43
C ILE A 113 -23.30 -2.56 -13.71
N SER A 114 -22.92 -3.42 -14.65
CA SER A 114 -23.66 -3.70 -15.89
C SER A 114 -23.76 -5.20 -16.15
#